data_AF-A0A0G1P9Z0-F1
#
_entry.id   AF-A0A0G1P9Z0-F1
#
_cell.length_a   1.000
_cell.length_b   1.000
_cell.length_c   1.000
_cell.angle_alpha   90.00
_cell.angle_beta   90.00
_cell.angle_gamma   90.00
#
_symmetry.space_group_name_H-M   'P 1'
#
loop_
_entity.id
_entity.type
_entity.pdbx_description
1 polymer ?
#
loop_
_entity_poly.entity_id
_entity_poly.type
_entity_poly.pdbx_seq_one_letter_code
_entity_poly.pdbx_strand_id
1 'polypeptide(L)'
;MQKRPLVGVGVMVLKNNQVLLSKRKGSHGAGEYSFPGGHLEFGESITQCARREVAKETGLKIKNIRFLLVENILTYSNKHYLHIGLVADWQSGVPQILEPDKSLAWG
;
A
#
# COMPACT_ATOMS: atom_id res chain seq x y z
N MET A 1 -25.42 -13.25 -1.96
CA MET A 1 -24.02 -13.30 -2.44
C MET A 1 -23.14 -13.91 -1.36
N GLN A 2 -22.28 -14.86 -1.72
CA GLN A 2 -21.34 -15.47 -0.77
C GLN A 2 -20.27 -14.44 -0.36
N LYS A 3 -20.02 -14.29 0.94
CA LYS A 3 -19.00 -13.37 1.46
C LYS A 3 -17.61 -13.92 1.09
N ARG A 4 -16.82 -13.12 0.35
CA ARG A 4 -15.45 -13.46 -0.06
C ARG A 4 -14.47 -12.44 0.55
N PRO A 5 -13.20 -12.83 0.80
CA PRO A 5 -12.18 -11.87 1.21
C PRO A 5 -12.00 -10.78 0.16
N LEU A 6 -11.70 -9.57 0.63
CA LEU A 6 -11.20 -8.48 -0.21
C LEU A 6 -9.71 -8.70 -0.49
N VAL A 7 -9.20 -8.14 -1.59
CA VAL A 7 -7.77 -8.23 -1.93
C VAL A 7 -7.12 -6.87 -1.75
N GLY A 8 -6.11 -6.79 -0.89
CA GLY A 8 -5.32 -5.59 -0.65
C GLY A 8 -3.88 -5.77 -1.10
N VAL A 9 -3.29 -4.75 -1.71
CA VAL A 9 -1.89 -4.72 -2.13
C VAL A 9 -1.16 -3.66 -1.32
N GLY A 10 -0.03 -4.02 -0.70
CA GLY A 10 0.85 -3.09 0.00
C GLY A 10 2.27 -3.13 -0.60
N VAL A 11 2.93 -1.98 -0.67
CA VAL A 11 4.20 -1.85 -1.40
C VAL A 11 5.29 -1.24 -0.52
N MET A 12 6.27 -2.04 -0.12
CA MET A 12 7.49 -1.56 0.51
C MET A 12 8.38 -0.90 -0.55
N VAL A 13 8.48 0.43 -0.53
CA VAL A 13 9.29 1.20 -1.49
C VAL A 13 10.68 1.44 -0.93
N LEU A 14 11.71 0.94 -1.63
CA LEU A 14 13.12 1.04 -1.23
C LEU A 14 13.84 2.19 -1.93
N LYS A 15 14.63 2.96 -1.17
CA LYS A 15 15.57 3.97 -1.67
C LYS A 15 16.77 4.06 -0.74
N ASN A 16 17.99 3.87 -1.25
CA ASN A 16 19.24 4.03 -0.48
C ASN A 16 19.23 3.30 0.90
N ASN A 17 18.76 2.04 0.92
CA ASN A 17 18.63 1.23 2.13
C ASN A 17 17.61 1.75 3.17
N GLN A 18 16.72 2.65 2.74
CA GLN A 18 15.58 3.15 3.53
C GLN A 18 14.27 2.67 2.90
N VAL A 19 13.22 2.62 3.73
CA VAL A 19 11.86 2.23 3.33
C VAL A 19 10.94 3.42 3.52
N LEU A 20 10.10 3.69 2.53
CA LEU A 20 9.07 4.71 2.64
C LEU A 20 7.90 4.23 3.52
N LEU A 21 7.55 5.01 4.55
CA LEU A 21 6.41 4.76 5.41
C LEU A 21 5.52 5.99 5.55
N SER A 22 4.22 5.77 5.73
CA SER A 22 3.28 6.81 6.15
C SER A 22 2.80 6.57 7.56
N LYS A 23 2.71 7.65 8.35
CA LYS A 23 2.02 7.63 9.64
C LYS A 23 0.52 7.87 9.43
N ARG A 24 -0.30 6.90 9.83
CA ARG A 24 -1.76 6.91 9.59
C ARG A 24 -2.48 7.93 10.47
N LYS A 25 -3.46 8.65 9.90
CA LYS A 25 -4.29 9.65 10.59
C LYS A 25 -5.62 9.10 11.15
N GLY A 26 -6.12 8.00 10.60
CA GLY A 26 -7.51 7.51 10.83
C GLY A 26 -7.68 6.48 11.96
N SER A 27 -8.95 6.22 12.32
CA SER A 27 -9.39 5.38 13.46
C SER A 27 -8.94 3.90 13.43
N HIS A 28 -8.55 3.38 12.27
CA HIS A 28 -7.96 2.04 12.13
C HIS A 28 -6.43 2.17 12.07
N GLY A 29 -5.79 2.10 13.24
CA GLY A 29 -4.33 2.17 13.39
C GLY A 29 -3.77 3.59 13.47
N ALA A 30 -4.47 4.53 14.11
CA ALA A 30 -3.99 5.90 14.30
C ALA A 30 -2.59 5.90 14.95
N GLY A 31 -1.61 6.50 14.29
CA GLY A 31 -0.23 6.55 14.76
C GLY A 31 0.66 5.38 14.34
N GLU A 32 0.10 4.32 13.75
CA GLU A 32 0.88 3.23 13.14
C GLU A 32 1.48 3.65 11.80
N TYR A 33 2.55 2.96 11.40
CA TYR A 33 3.18 3.13 10.11
C TYR A 33 2.62 2.12 9.11
N SER A 34 2.32 2.59 7.90
CA SER A 34 1.91 1.72 6.80
C SER A 34 2.68 2.00 5.52
N PHE A 35 2.89 0.95 4.74
CA PHE A 35 3.29 1.06 3.34
C PHE A 35 2.17 1.72 2.50
N PRO A 36 2.52 2.38 1.39
CA PRO A 36 1.51 2.77 0.39
C PRO A 36 0.81 1.52 -0.17
N GLY A 37 -0.48 1.65 -0.48
CA GLY A 37 -1.26 0.52 -0.97
C GLY A 37 -2.76 0.73 -0.95
N GLY A 38 -3.49 -0.25 -1.47
CA GLY A 38 -4.94 -0.14 -1.60
C GLY A 38 -5.60 -1.43 -2.07
N HIS A 39 -6.84 -1.32 -2.56
CA HIS A 39 -7.58 -2.47 -3.04
C HIS A 39 -7.21 -2.78 -4.50
N LEU A 40 -7.12 -4.08 -4.80
CA LEU A 40 -6.99 -4.54 -6.18
C LEU A 40 -8.31 -4.28 -6.92
N GLU A 41 -8.23 -3.52 -8.02
CA GLU A 41 -9.41 -3.20 -8.84
C GLU A 41 -9.71 -4.32 -9.85
N PHE A 42 -10.95 -4.38 -10.33
CA PHE A 42 -11.38 -5.41 -11.28
C PHE A 42 -10.64 -5.25 -12.62
N GLY A 43 -10.07 -6.35 -13.13
CA GLY A 43 -9.31 -6.37 -14.38
C GLY A 43 -7.88 -5.84 -14.26
N GLU A 44 -7.46 -5.44 -13.07
CA GLU A 44 -6.11 -4.94 -12.81
C GLU A 44 -5.17 -6.07 -12.38
N SER A 45 -3.93 -6.07 -12.88
CA SER A 45 -2.88 -6.94 -12.35
C SER A 45 -2.32 -6.40 -11.03
N ILE A 46 -1.75 -7.28 -10.20
CA ILE A 46 -1.17 -6.91 -8.91
C ILE A 46 -0.12 -5.79 -9.04
N THR A 47 0.70 -5.83 -10.11
CA THR A 47 1.74 -4.81 -10.34
C THR A 47 1.17 -3.49 -10.86
N GLN A 48 0.05 -3.50 -11.60
CA GLN A 48 -0.68 -2.29 -11.96
C GLN A 48 -1.26 -1.61 -10.72
N CYS A 49 -1.90 -2.38 -9.82
CA CYS A 49 -2.43 -1.88 -8.55
C CYS A 49 -1.33 -1.21 -7.72
N ALA A 50 -0.19 -1.89 -7.56
CA ALA A 50 0.96 -1.35 -6.85
C ALA A 50 1.45 -0.01 -7.41
N ARG A 51 1.52 0.12 -8.74
CA ARG A 51 1.94 1.37 -9.39
C ARG A 51 0.92 2.48 -9.20
N ARG A 52 -0.37 2.17 -9.37
CA ARG A 52 -1.48 3.11 -9.23
C ARG A 52 -1.56 3.64 -7.81
N GLU A 53 -1.60 2.78 -6.81
CA GLU A 53 -1.74 3.18 -5.41
C GLU A 53 -0.52 3.97 -4.92
N VAL A 54 0.71 3.53 -5.24
CA VAL A 54 1.90 4.30 -4.87
C VAL A 54 1.89 5.69 -5.52
N ALA A 55 1.56 5.78 -6.81
CA ALA A 55 1.47 7.08 -7.48
C ALA A 55 0.36 7.96 -6.90
N LYS A 56 -0.81 7.38 -6.60
CA LYS A 56 -1.98 8.08 -6.06
C LYS A 56 -1.74 8.62 -4.65
N GLU A 57 -1.15 7.82 -3.76
CA GLU A 57 -0.99 8.21 -2.36
C GLU A 57 0.25 9.08 -2.11
N THR A 58 1.30 8.93 -2.95
CA THR A 58 2.62 9.52 -2.70
C THR A 58 3.14 10.42 -3.83
N GLY A 59 2.62 10.29 -5.05
CA GLY A 59 3.17 10.95 -6.24
C GLY A 59 4.42 10.27 -6.83
N LEU A 60 4.86 9.14 -6.26
CA LEU A 60 6.07 8.45 -6.68
C LEU A 60 5.86 7.48 -7.85
N LYS A 61 6.93 7.28 -8.62
CA LYS A 61 7.06 6.17 -9.56
C LYS A 61 7.98 5.10 -8.98
N ILE A 62 7.61 3.84 -9.16
CA ILE A 62 8.35 2.67 -8.69
C ILE A 62 8.78 1.77 -9.86
N LYS A 63 9.81 0.95 -9.66
CA LYS A 63 10.29 -0.07 -10.61
C LYS A 63 10.69 -1.35 -9.89
N ASN A 64 11.04 -2.39 -10.66
CA ASN A 64 11.53 -3.67 -10.13
C ASN A 64 10.62 -4.26 -9.03
N ILE A 65 9.31 -4.33 -9.32
CA ILE A 65 8.32 -4.83 -8.37
C ILE A 65 8.53 -6.34 -8.19
N ARG A 66 8.66 -6.77 -6.94
CA ARG A 66 8.94 -8.15 -6.53
C ARG A 66 7.93 -8.57 -5.47
N PHE A 67 7.57 -9.85 -5.49
CA PHE A 67 6.73 -10.44 -4.45
C PHE A 67 7.45 -10.46 -3.09
N LEU A 68 6.73 -10.16 -2.01
CA LEU A 68 7.24 -10.27 -0.64
C LEU A 68 6.52 -11.39 0.11
N LEU A 69 5.19 -11.27 0.21
CA LEU A 69 4.38 -12.18 1.02
C LEU A 69 2.91 -12.19 0.58
N VAL A 70 2.20 -13.25 0.98
CA VAL A 70 0.75 -13.28 1.05
C VAL A 70 0.36 -13.56 2.49
N GLU A 71 -0.57 -12.77 3.01
CA GLU A 71 -1.12 -12.95 4.36
C GLU A 71 -2.64 -12.98 4.33
N ASN A 72 -3.22 -13.88 5.13
CA ASN A 72 -4.65 -13.95 5.34
C ASN A 72 -5.03 -13.19 6.62
N ILE A 73 -5.55 -11.97 6.49
CA ILE A 73 -5.83 -11.08 7.61
C ILE A 73 -7.30 -11.19 8.03
N LEU A 74 -7.52 -11.70 9.25
CA LEU A 74 -8.83 -11.88 9.89
C LEU A 74 -9.06 -10.94 11.08
N THR A 75 -8.05 -10.17 11.47
CA THR A 75 -8.02 -9.40 12.72
C THR A 75 -8.69 -8.03 12.63
N TYR A 76 -8.99 -7.52 11.43
CA TYR A 76 -9.74 -6.29 11.27
C TYR A 76 -11.23 -6.55 11.54
N SER A 77 -11.83 -5.83 12.51
CA SER A 77 -13.23 -6.01 12.91
C SER A 77 -14.17 -6.04 11.71
N ASN A 78 -14.84 -7.18 11.50
CA ASN A 78 -15.77 -7.47 10.41
C ASN A 78 -15.22 -7.44 8.97
N LYS A 79 -13.90 -7.32 8.78
CA LYS A 79 -13.23 -7.35 7.47
C LYS A 79 -12.32 -8.57 7.33
N HIS A 80 -12.28 -9.13 6.14
CA HIS A 80 -11.39 -10.25 5.78
C HIS A 80 -10.62 -9.86 4.53
N TYR A 81 -9.29 -9.81 4.65
CA TYR A 81 -8.40 -9.48 3.54
C TYR A 81 -7.45 -10.63 3.21
N LEU A 82 -7.28 -10.89 1.92
CA LEU A 82 -6.05 -11.46 1.41
C LEU A 82 -5.10 -10.30 1.09
N HIS A 83 -4.03 -10.17 1.85
CA HIS A 83 -3.03 -9.14 1.66
C HIS A 83 -1.87 -9.66 0.83
N ILE A 84 -1.53 -8.94 -0.23
CA ILE A 84 -0.38 -9.22 -1.09
C ILE A 84 0.65 -8.13 -0.84
N GLY A 85 1.74 -8.49 -0.18
CA GLY A 85 2.88 -7.61 0.05
C GLY A 85 3.86 -7.68 -1.11
N LEU A 86 4.30 -6.51 -1.57
CA LEU A 86 5.33 -6.36 -2.60
C LEU A 86 6.48 -5.49 -2.11
N VAL A 87 7.65 -5.67 -2.72
CA VAL A 87 8.78 -4.73 -2.60
C VAL A 87 9.03 -4.10 -3.97
N ALA A 88 9.32 -2.80 -4.01
CA ALA A 88 9.68 -2.11 -5.23
C ALA A 88 10.80 -1.09 -5.00
N ASP A 89 11.56 -0.79 -6.04
CA ASP A 89 12.60 0.23 -5.98
C ASP A 89 12.03 1.59 -6.36
N TRP A 90 12.43 2.64 -5.65
CA TRP A 90 12.12 4.02 -6.01
C TRP A 90 12.69 4.35 -7.39
N GLN A 91 11.85 4.82 -8.30
CA GLN A 91 12.28 5.27 -9.62
C GLN A 91 12.44 6.79 -9.67
N SER A 92 11.41 7.55 -9.32
CA SER A 92 11.42 9.01 -9.35
C SER A 92 10.24 9.63 -8.59
N GLY A 93 10.27 10.96 -8.44
CA GLY A 93 9.27 11.75 -7.71
C GLY A 93 9.78 12.23 -6.36
N VAL A 94 8.96 13.05 -5.69
CA VAL A 94 9.13 13.49 -4.29
C VAL A 94 7.83 13.12 -3.57
N PRO A 95 7.86 12.46 -2.40
CA PRO A 95 6.65 12.06 -1.70
C PRO A 95 5.83 13.28 -1.31
N GLN A 96 4.55 13.24 -1.61
CA GLN A 96 3.58 14.26 -1.24
C GLN A 96 2.39 13.60 -0.55
N ILE A 97 1.74 14.34 0.35
CA ILE A 97 0.50 13.87 0.97
C ILE A 97 -0.64 14.19 0.00
N LEU A 98 -0.94 13.24 -0.88
CA LEU A 98 -2.02 13.40 -1.87
C LEU A 98 -3.39 12.98 -1.33
N GLU A 99 -3.42 12.19 -0.24
CA GLU A 99 -4.64 11.81 0.49
C GLU A 99 -4.56 12.24 1.96
N PRO A 100 -4.81 13.54 2.28
CA PRO A 100 -4.58 14.12 3.60
C PRO A 100 -5.50 13.59 4.71
N ASP A 101 -6.58 12.90 4.33
CA ASP A 101 -7.49 12.22 5.26
C ASP A 101 -6.93 10.87 5.74
N LYS A 102 -5.97 10.29 5.02
CA LYS A 102 -5.37 8.98 5.34
C LYS A 102 -3.99 9.08 5.98
N SER A 103 -3.18 10.03 5.54
CA SER A 103 -1.75 10.11 5.85
C SER A 103 -1.37 11.43 6.50
N LEU A 104 -0.51 11.37 7.53
CA LEU A 104 0.03 12.55 8.21
C LEU A 104 1.35 13.05 7.61
N ALA A 105 2.18 12.14 7.11
CA ALA A 105 3.46 12.42 6.47
C ALA A 105 3.97 11.16 5.76
N TRP A 106 4.88 11.35 4.81
CA TRP A 106 5.70 10.30 4.19
C TRP A 106 7.16 10.53 4.58
N GLY A 107 7.85 9.50 5.07
CA GLY A 107 9.24 9.60 5.53
C GLY A 107 9.92 8.25 5.71
#